data_AF-A0A2E9TZ29-F1
#
_entry.id   AF-A0A2E9TZ29-F1
#
_cell.length_a   1.000
_cell.length_b   1.000
_cell.length_c   1.000
_cell.angle_alpha   90.00
_cell.angle_beta   90.00
_cell.angle_gamma   90.00
#
_symmetry.space_group_name_H-M   'P 1'
#
loop_
_entity.id
_entity.type
_entity.pdbx_description
1 polymer ?
#
loop_
_entity_poly.entity_id
_entity_poly.type
_entity_poly.pdbx_seq_one_letter_code
_entity_poly.pdbx_strand_id
1 'polypeptide(L)'
;MLIPHILDRFIHLWGIQRFLEHYCIDVLHVIGMLNCFYLPFCHSWKTILENKASEILITPSVYPALKLAYNVFYRFCDAVVQDSLLTRNAGILYGAPRNNNLVIEVGTDIDIFRSIII
;
A
#
# COMPACT_ATOMS: atom_id res chain seq x y z
N MET A 1 -22.03 4.42 2.83
CA MET A 1 -21.99 3.05 3.38
C MET A 1 -20.57 2.49 3.19
N LEU A 2 -19.72 2.56 4.22
CA LEU A 2 -18.31 2.12 4.15
C LEU A 2 -18.03 0.88 5.04
N ILE A 3 -18.87 0.69 6.06
CA ILE A 3 -18.71 -0.34 7.10
C ILE A 3 -18.73 -1.78 6.57
N PRO A 4 -19.64 -2.21 5.66
CA PRO A 4 -19.69 -3.61 5.25
C PRO A 4 -18.42 -4.07 4.49
N HIS A 5 -17.86 -3.23 3.61
CA HIS A 5 -16.67 -3.59 2.82
C HIS A 5 -15.34 -3.52 3.60
N ILE A 6 -15.30 -2.83 4.73
CA ILE A 6 -14.11 -2.84 5.60
C ILE A 6 -14.00 -4.19 6.31
N LEU A 7 -15.12 -4.79 6.72
CA LEU A 7 -15.14 -6.09 7.38
C LEU A 7 -14.68 -7.22 6.44
N ASP A 8 -14.95 -7.09 5.13
CA ASP A 8 -14.43 -8.03 4.13
C ASP A 8 -12.89 -8.09 4.11
N ARG A 9 -12.22 -7.01 4.54
CA ARG A 9 -10.75 -6.93 4.66
C ARG A 9 -10.20 -7.57 5.94
N PHE A 10 -11.00 -8.27 6.73
CA PHE A 10 -10.53 -9.06 7.87
C PHE A 10 -10.76 -10.56 7.70
N ILE A 11 -11.48 -10.97 6.63
CA ILE A 11 -11.89 -12.35 6.42
C ILE A 11 -10.68 -13.29 6.25
N HIS A 12 -9.57 -12.77 5.70
CA HIS A 12 -8.44 -13.60 5.30
C HIS A 12 -7.19 -13.47 6.18
N LEU A 13 -7.29 -12.84 7.36
CA LEU A 13 -6.13 -12.57 8.22
C LEU A 13 -5.30 -13.84 8.49
N TRP A 14 -5.96 -14.88 9.02
CA TRP A 14 -5.33 -16.17 9.33
C TRP A 14 -4.87 -16.91 8.07
N GLY A 15 -5.57 -16.73 6.95
CA GLY A 15 -5.21 -17.34 5.67
C GLY A 15 -3.91 -16.77 5.13
N ILE A 16 -3.78 -15.44 5.15
CA ILE A 16 -2.56 -14.74 4.70
C ILE A 16 -1.39 -15.09 5.62
N GLN A 17 -1.57 -15.05 6.94
CA GLN A 17 -0.50 -15.40 7.87
C GLN A 17 0.01 -16.84 7.62
N ARG A 18 -0.90 -17.82 7.53
CA ARG A 18 -0.53 -19.21 7.25
C ARG A 18 0.16 -19.37 5.90
N PHE A 19 -0.25 -18.62 4.89
CA PHE A 19 0.38 -18.63 3.58
C PHE A 19 1.83 -18.13 3.65
N LEU A 20 2.06 -16.99 4.31
CA LEU A 20 3.40 -16.40 4.45
C LEU A 20 4.36 -17.34 5.19
N GLU A 21 3.87 -17.95 6.28
CA GLU A 21 4.65 -18.91 7.07
C GLU A 21 4.92 -20.20 6.29
N HIS A 22 3.93 -20.74 5.59
CA HIS A 22 4.06 -22.00 4.86
C HIS A 22 5.05 -21.92 3.70
N TYR A 23 5.04 -20.78 2.98
CA TYR A 23 5.90 -20.57 1.82
C TYR A 23 7.20 -19.82 2.14
N CYS A 24 7.44 -19.47 3.40
CA CYS A 24 8.62 -18.72 3.84
C CYS A 24 8.88 -17.47 2.97
N ILE A 25 7.86 -16.62 2.81
CA ILE A 25 7.95 -15.47 1.90
C ILE A 25 9.01 -14.47 2.36
N ASP A 26 10.01 -14.23 1.51
CA ASP A 26 11.07 -13.26 1.76
C ASP A 26 10.58 -11.81 1.62
N VAL A 27 9.79 -11.52 0.58
CA VAL A 27 9.31 -10.16 0.29
C VAL A 27 7.80 -10.16 0.14
N LEU A 28 7.12 -9.47 1.05
CA LEU A 28 5.70 -9.16 0.95
C LEU A 28 5.52 -7.78 0.33
N HIS A 29 4.99 -7.74 -0.89
CA HIS A 29 4.60 -6.50 -1.55
C HIS A 29 3.10 -6.27 -1.39
N VAL A 30 2.73 -5.25 -0.61
CA VAL A 30 1.35 -4.84 -0.38
C VAL A 30 1.01 -3.67 -1.29
N ILE A 31 0.01 -3.87 -2.14
CA ILE A 31 -0.52 -2.80 -2.98
C ILE A 31 -1.74 -2.21 -2.28
N GLY A 32 -1.64 -0.93 -1.95
CA GLY A 32 -2.71 -0.13 -1.40
C GLY A 32 -2.73 -0.06 0.12
N MET A 33 -2.82 1.17 0.64
CA MET A 33 -2.70 1.48 2.06
C MET A 33 -3.69 0.74 2.96
N LEU A 34 -4.94 0.55 2.50
CA LEU A 34 -5.96 -0.16 3.30
C LEU A 34 -5.72 -1.67 3.38
N ASN A 35 -4.82 -2.24 2.57
CA ASN A 35 -4.40 -3.63 2.73
C ASN A 35 -3.34 -3.78 3.83
N CYS A 36 -2.79 -2.68 4.35
CA CYS A 36 -1.83 -2.76 5.45
C CYS A 36 -2.44 -3.15 6.80
N PHE A 37 -3.77 -3.24 6.91
CA PHE A 37 -4.43 -3.76 8.11
C PHE A 37 -3.98 -5.17 8.50
N TYR A 38 -3.50 -5.97 7.55
CA TYR A 38 -2.99 -7.31 7.80
C TYR A 38 -1.55 -7.32 8.35
N LEU A 39 -0.77 -6.26 8.13
CA LEU A 39 0.66 -6.22 8.45
C LEU A 39 1.02 -6.41 9.92
N PRO A 40 0.24 -5.90 10.91
CA PRO A 40 0.54 -6.16 12.32
C PRO A 40 0.52 -7.64 12.70
N PHE A 41 -0.10 -8.49 11.87
CA PHE A 41 -0.31 -9.92 12.15
C PHE A 41 0.43 -10.83 11.15
N CYS A 42 1.00 -10.25 10.11
CA CYS A 42 1.66 -10.96 9.02
C CYS A 42 3.15 -10.64 9.04
N HIS A 43 3.99 -11.66 9.13
CA HIS A 43 5.44 -11.50 9.18
C HIS A 43 6.06 -12.03 7.89
N SER A 44 6.88 -11.19 7.26
CA SER A 44 7.77 -11.54 6.14
C SER A 44 9.13 -10.92 6.42
N TRP A 45 10.18 -11.31 5.67
CA TRP A 45 11.51 -10.73 5.88
C TRP A 45 11.56 -9.26 5.46
N LYS A 46 10.95 -8.89 4.34
CA LYS A 46 10.75 -7.49 3.90
C LYS A 46 9.31 -7.23 3.52
N THR A 47 8.78 -6.12 4.02
CA THR A 47 7.48 -5.61 3.63
C THR A 47 7.61 -4.31 2.85
N ILE A 48 7.11 -4.31 1.63
CA ILE A 48 7.06 -3.13 0.76
C ILE A 48 5.60 -2.71 0.60
N LEU A 49 5.31 -1.43 0.75
CA LEU A 49 4.00 -0.85 0.50
C LEU A 49 4.02 0.02 -0.76
N GLU A 50 3.21 -0.30 -1.75
CA GLU A 50 2.92 0.57 -2.88
C GLU A 50 1.62 1.36 -2.64
N ASN A 51 1.71 2.68 -2.72
CA ASN A 51 0.59 3.58 -2.55
C ASN A 51 0.21 4.26 -3.88
N LYS A 52 -1.10 4.41 -4.07
CA LYS A 52 -1.66 5.21 -5.16
C LYS A 52 -2.03 6.61 -4.70
N ALA A 53 -2.03 7.56 -5.63
CA ALA A 53 -2.42 8.94 -5.39
C ALA A 53 -3.80 9.06 -4.74
N SER A 54 -4.79 8.27 -5.17
CA SER A 54 -6.14 8.30 -4.57
C SER A 54 -6.14 7.92 -3.09
N GLU A 55 -5.27 7.01 -2.67
CA GLU A 55 -5.21 6.50 -1.30
C GLU A 55 -4.53 7.48 -0.36
N ILE A 56 -3.58 8.27 -0.85
CA ILE A 56 -2.85 9.22 -0.03
C ILE A 56 -3.46 10.63 -0.14
N LEU A 57 -3.92 11.05 -1.31
CA LEU A 57 -4.40 12.42 -1.49
C LEU A 57 -5.91 12.55 -1.25
N ILE A 58 -6.71 11.58 -1.71
CA ILE A 58 -8.17 11.68 -1.68
C ILE A 58 -8.72 11.04 -0.41
N THR A 59 -8.46 9.75 -0.18
CA THR A 59 -9.01 8.99 0.95
C THR A 59 -8.82 9.68 2.31
N PRO A 60 -7.65 10.25 2.64
CA PRO A 60 -7.45 10.91 3.93
C PRO A 60 -8.14 12.28 4.04
N SER A 61 -8.47 12.91 2.90
CA SER A 61 -9.28 14.13 2.88
C SER A 61 -10.77 13.83 3.17
N VAL A 62 -11.28 12.72 2.64
CA VAL A 62 -12.66 12.27 2.85
C VAL A 62 -12.83 11.65 4.24
N TYR A 63 -11.83 10.90 4.71
CA TYR A 63 -11.84 10.19 5.99
C TYR A 63 -10.61 10.56 6.84
N PRO A 64 -10.61 11.73 7.52
CA PRO A 64 -9.45 12.22 8.27
C PRO A 64 -8.94 11.26 9.35
N ALA A 65 -9.83 10.45 9.94
CA ALA A 65 -9.46 9.45 10.95
C ALA A 65 -8.47 8.41 10.41
N LEU A 66 -8.46 8.12 9.10
CA LEU A 66 -7.52 7.18 8.50
C LEU A 66 -6.07 7.67 8.53
N LYS A 67 -5.82 8.98 8.65
CA LYS A 67 -4.46 9.53 8.77
C LYS A 67 -3.72 8.94 9.98
N LEU A 68 -4.43 8.70 11.07
CA LEU A 68 -3.86 8.08 12.27
C LEU A 68 -3.52 6.60 12.03
N ALA A 69 -4.41 5.88 11.34
CA ALA A 69 -4.19 4.49 10.98
C ALA A 69 -2.98 4.34 10.04
N TYR A 70 -2.81 5.25 9.08
CA TYR A 70 -1.70 5.22 8.13
C TYR A 70 -0.35 5.32 8.85
N ASN A 71 -0.25 6.19 9.86
CA ASN A 71 0.96 6.31 10.68
C ASN A 71 1.33 4.97 11.32
N VAL A 72 0.33 4.24 11.83
CA VAL A 72 0.54 2.91 12.41
C VAL A 72 0.99 1.93 11.34
N PHE A 73 0.32 1.89 10.18
CA PHE A 73 0.65 0.95 9.09
C PHE A 73 2.04 1.14 8.51
N TYR A 74 2.48 2.39 8.33
CA TYR A 74 3.83 2.68 7.84
C TYR A 74 4.94 2.12 8.74
N ARG A 75 4.68 1.92 10.04
CA ARG A 75 5.66 1.32 10.96
C ARG A 75 5.93 -0.16 10.69
N PHE A 76 5.02 -0.84 10.01
CA PHE A 76 5.16 -2.25 9.64
C PHE A 76 5.74 -2.44 8.22
N CYS A 77 6.16 -1.36 7.57
CA CYS A 77 6.73 -1.39 6.23
C CYS A 77 8.24 -1.08 6.28
N ASP A 78 9.06 -1.87 5.60
CA ASP A 78 10.50 -1.60 5.42
C ASP A 78 10.76 -0.52 4.37
N ALA A 79 9.91 -0.48 3.34
CA ALA A 79 9.99 0.47 2.25
C ALA A 79 8.60 0.84 1.72
N VAL A 80 8.50 2.02 1.12
CA VAL A 80 7.29 2.52 0.49
C VAL A 80 7.60 2.95 -0.94
N VAL A 81 6.73 2.56 -1.87
CA VAL A 81 6.70 3.01 -3.25
C VAL A 81 5.51 3.94 -3.42
N GLN A 82 5.74 5.05 -4.10
CA GLN A 82 4.75 6.09 -4.37
C GLN A 82 4.71 6.34 -5.88
N ASP A 83 3.53 6.58 -6.42
CA ASP A 83 3.35 6.85 -7.84
C ASP A 83 3.83 8.24 -8.29
N SER A 84 4.05 9.17 -7.36
CA SER A 84 4.51 10.53 -7.65
C SER A 84 5.21 11.20 -6.46
N LEU A 85 5.93 12.29 -6.74
CA LEU A 85 6.52 13.14 -5.71
C LEU A 85 5.46 13.78 -4.80
N LEU A 86 4.29 14.11 -5.36
CA LEU A 86 3.18 14.67 -4.60
C LEU A 86 2.68 13.66 -3.56
N THR A 87 2.45 12.43 -3.99
CA THR A 87 2.03 11.32 -3.13
C THR A 87 3.09 11.00 -2.07
N ARG A 88 4.38 11.01 -2.43
CA ARG A 88 5.48 10.85 -1.46
C ARG A 88 5.47 11.92 -0.37
N ASN A 89 5.36 13.19 -0.75
CA ASN A 89 5.36 14.29 0.20
C ASN A 89 4.15 14.22 1.14
N ALA A 90 2.97 13.94 0.61
CA ALA A 90 1.77 13.74 1.42
C ALA A 90 1.88 12.50 2.32
N GLY A 91 2.44 11.40 1.82
CA GLY A 91 2.67 10.18 2.58
C GLY A 91 3.57 10.41 3.80
N ILE A 92 4.63 11.23 3.66
CA ILE A 92 5.52 11.60 4.78
C ILE A 92 4.73 12.34 5.88
N LEU A 93 3.75 13.19 5.52
CA LEU A 93 2.88 13.85 6.50
C LEU A 93 2.01 12.86 7.28
N TYR A 94 1.74 11.68 6.71
CA TYR A 94 0.96 10.61 7.35
C TYR A 94 1.83 9.52 7.99
N GLY A 95 3.16 9.71 8.05
CA GLY A 95 4.08 8.80 8.74
C GLY A 95 4.89 7.88 7.83
N ALA A 96 4.85 8.05 6.51
CA ALA A 96 5.75 7.31 5.62
C ALA A 96 7.23 7.61 5.94
N PRO A 97 8.14 6.63 5.79
CA PRO A 97 9.57 6.85 5.97
C PRO A 97 10.09 7.91 4.99
N ARG A 98 11.18 8.60 5.35
CA ARG A 98 11.82 9.59 4.47
C ARG A 98 12.85 8.97 3.53
N ASN A 99 13.63 8.02 4.06
CA ASN A 99 14.79 7.43 3.37
C ASN A 99 14.38 6.26 2.46
N ASN A 100 13.54 5.34 2.95
CA ASN A 100 13.05 4.18 2.18
C ASN A 100 11.67 4.46 1.58
N ASN A 101 11.54 5.59 0.89
CA ASN A 101 10.29 6.02 0.29
C ASN A 101 10.58 6.54 -1.12
N LEU A 102 10.34 5.67 -2.09
CA LEU A 102 10.75 5.81 -3.48
C LEU A 102 9.56 6.26 -4.33
N VAL A 103 9.85 7.06 -5.35
CA VAL A 103 8.87 7.39 -6.38
C VAL A 103 9.14 6.50 -7.58
N ILE A 104 8.15 5.71 -7.99
CA ILE A 104 8.17 4.89 -9.20
C ILE A 104 6.89 5.22 -9.96
N GLU A 105 7.05 5.87 -11.10
CA GLU A 105 5.90 6.27 -11.93
C GLU A 105 5.29 5.07 -12.64
N VAL A 106 3.98 5.13 -12.89
CA VAL A 106 3.25 4.07 -13.58
C VAL A 106 3.71 3.98 -15.03
N GLY A 107 4.27 2.83 -15.39
CA GLY A 107 4.66 2.53 -16.76
C GLY A 107 3.44 2.27 -17.65
N THR A 108 3.58 2.60 -18.94
CA THR A 108 2.59 2.28 -19.98
C THR A 108 3.27 1.48 -21.08
N ASP A 109 2.66 0.37 -21.51
CA ASP A 109 3.14 -0.40 -22.66
C ASP A 109 2.81 0.33 -23.96
N ILE A 110 3.83 0.93 -24.58
CA ILE A 110 3.69 1.78 -25.77
C ILE A 110 3.35 0.95 -27.01
N ASP A 111 3.74 -0.33 -27.07
CA ASP A 111 3.56 -1.13 -28.28
C ASP A 111 2.08 -1.49 -28.49
N ILE A 112 1.31 -1.64 -27.40
CA ILE A 112 -0.14 -1.76 -27.48
C ILE A 112 -0.76 -0.51 -28.11
N PHE A 113 -0.34 0.69 -27.70
CA PHE A 113 -0.88 1.94 -28.26
C PHE A 113 -0.48 2.18 -29.71
N ARG A 114 0.70 1.71 -30.13
CA ARG A 114 1.12 1.77 -31.54
C ARG A 114 0.20 0.97 -32.46
N SER A 115 -0.32 -0.17 -32.00
CA SER A 115 -1.24 -1.01 -32.78
C SER A 115 -2.63 -0.41 -33.02
N ILE A 116 -2.98 0.68 -32.31
CA ILE A 116 -4.27 1.38 -32.45
C ILE A 116 -4.17 2.58 -33.41
N ILE A 117 -2.95 3.10 -33.64
CA ILE A 117 -2.71 4.35 -34.39
C ILE A 117 -2.26 4.09 -35.84
N ILE A 118 -1.98 2.85 -36.21
CA ILE A 118 -1.67 2.41 -37.59
C ILE A 118 -2.89 1.70 -38.16
#